data_AF-A0A969EBD7-F1
#
_entry.id   AF-A0A969EBD7-F1
#
_cell.length_a   1.000
_cell.length_b   1.000
_cell.length_c   1.000
_cell.angle_alpha   90.00
_cell.angle_beta   90.00
_cell.angle_gamma   90.00
#
_symmetry.space_group_name_H-M   'P 1'
#
loop_
_entity.id
_entity.type
_entity.pdbx_description
1 polymer ?
#
loop_
_entity_poly.entity_id
_entity_poly.type
_entity_poly.pdbx_seq_one_letter_code
_entity_poly.pdbx_strand_id
1 'polypeptide(L)'
;MRPSLPTMVLLPLGTLLQKGNYRLEQLLGHRSGELIYEGTHLPTQQKVIIKTLNPSHQNPEEITYQRDYFLEQARAWLQLKHPYLEPLREVLCRIAASVFGQR
;
A
#
# COMPACT_ATOMS: atom_id res chain seq x y z
N MET A 1 -30.64 -8.25 -3.51
CA MET A 1 -29.63 -7.27 -3.04
C MET A 1 -28.56 -7.16 -4.11
N ARG A 2 -28.31 -5.99 -4.68
CA ARG A 2 -27.15 -5.80 -5.56
C ARG A 2 -25.91 -5.72 -4.66
N PRO A 3 -24.86 -6.54 -4.87
CA PRO A 3 -23.61 -6.29 -4.17
C PRO A 3 -23.15 -4.89 -4.54
N SER A 4 -23.02 -4.01 -3.55
CA SER A 4 -22.38 -2.72 -3.73
C SER A 4 -20.97 -2.99 -4.25
N LEU A 5 -20.61 -2.40 -5.39
CA LEU A 5 -19.23 -2.45 -5.88
C LEU A 5 -18.32 -1.96 -4.74
N PRO A 6 -17.23 -2.67 -4.41
CA PRO A 6 -16.29 -2.18 -3.40
C PRO A 6 -15.78 -0.81 -3.85
N THR A 7 -16.10 0.22 -3.07
CA THR A 7 -15.72 1.61 -3.37
C THR A 7 -14.21 1.73 -3.27
N MET A 8 -13.46 1.68 -4.37
CA MET A 8 -12.00 1.86 -4.31
C MET A 8 -11.64 3.25 -3.77
N VAL A 9 -10.92 3.29 -2.65
CA VAL A 9 -10.40 4.54 -2.07
C VAL A 9 -8.93 4.67 -2.48
N LEU A 10 -8.69 5.48 -3.52
CA LEU A 10 -7.35 5.74 -4.01
C LEU A 10 -6.64 6.77 -3.12
N LEU A 11 -5.36 6.53 -2.85
CA LEU A 11 -4.49 7.59 -2.33
C LEU A 11 -4.22 8.61 -3.45
N PRO A 12 -4.30 9.93 -3.17
CA PRO A 12 -4.00 10.95 -4.17
C PRO A 12 -2.57 10.85 -4.70
N LEU A 13 -2.36 11.16 -5.98
CA LEU A 13 -1.01 11.31 -6.52
C LEU A 13 -0.33 12.53 -5.87
N GLY A 14 0.98 12.49 -5.73
CA GLY A 14 1.75 13.45 -4.94
C GLY A 14 1.72 13.20 -3.43
N THR A 15 0.91 12.26 -2.93
CA THR A 15 0.91 11.90 -1.50
C THR A 15 2.30 11.49 -1.04
N LEU A 16 2.72 12.10 0.06
CA LEU A 16 3.98 11.80 0.74
C LEU A 16 3.78 10.74 1.81
N LEU A 17 4.53 9.63 1.70
CA LEU A 17 4.54 8.52 2.65
C LEU A 17 5.84 8.54 3.46
N GLN A 18 5.82 7.86 4.61
CA GLN A 18 6.97 7.71 5.53
C GLN A 18 7.71 9.01 5.80
N LYS A 19 7.01 9.99 6.39
CA LYS A 19 7.60 11.30 6.74
C LYS A 19 8.21 12.04 5.53
N GLY A 20 7.72 11.76 4.32
CA GLY A 20 8.21 12.43 3.10
C GLY A 20 9.34 11.70 2.39
N ASN A 21 9.64 10.45 2.73
CA ASN A 21 10.66 9.69 2.01
C ASN A 21 10.17 9.15 0.66
N TYR A 22 8.86 8.96 0.50
CA TYR A 22 8.29 8.42 -0.73
C TYR A 22 7.16 9.30 -1.23
N ARG A 23 7.08 9.52 -2.54
CA ARG A 23 5.98 10.22 -3.21
C ARG A 23 5.28 9.29 -4.19
N LEU A 24 3.96 9.25 -4.15
CA LEU A 24 3.16 8.51 -5.15
C LEU A 24 3.12 9.30 -6.46
N GLU A 25 3.47 8.67 -7.58
CA GLU A 25 3.53 9.34 -8.90
C GLU A 25 2.39 8.87 -9.80
N GLN A 26 2.15 7.55 -9.88
CA GLN A 26 1.14 6.99 -10.77
C GLN A 26 0.53 5.70 -10.19
N LEU A 27 -0.78 5.49 -10.36
CA LEU A 27 -1.40 4.19 -10.12
C LEU A 27 -1.09 3.25 -11.30
N LEU A 28 -0.47 2.11 -11.00
CA LEU A 28 -0.15 1.07 -11.99
C LEU A 28 -1.22 0.00 -12.06
N GLY A 29 -1.94 -0.25 -10.96
CA GLY A 29 -3.03 -1.20 -10.95
C GLY A 29 -3.62 -1.43 -9.57
N HIS A 30 -4.65 -2.28 -9.53
CA HIS A 30 -5.29 -2.72 -8.31
C HIS A 30 -5.60 -4.21 -8.39
N ARG A 31 -5.42 -4.95 -7.30
CA ARG A 31 -5.70 -6.39 -7.26
C ARG A 31 -6.06 -6.82 -5.85
N SER A 32 -7.15 -7.58 -5.68
CA SER A 32 -7.50 -8.25 -4.42
C SER A 32 -7.45 -7.36 -3.16
N GLY A 33 -7.92 -6.10 -3.26
CA GLY A 33 -7.86 -5.16 -2.14
C GLY A 33 -6.52 -4.44 -1.97
N GLU A 34 -5.56 -4.64 -2.87
CA GLU A 34 -4.30 -3.90 -2.94
C GLU A 34 -4.33 -2.85 -4.06
N LEU A 35 -3.63 -1.74 -3.85
CA LEU A 35 -3.30 -0.73 -4.84
C LEU A 35 -1.80 -0.75 -5.09
N ILE A 36 -1.41 -0.65 -6.36
CA ILE A 36 0.00 -0.70 -6.79
C ILE A 36 0.30 0.62 -7.49
N TYR A 37 1.30 1.33 -6.97
CA TYR A 37 1.74 2.62 -7.48
C TYR A 37 3.19 2.56 -7.96
N GLU A 38 3.51 3.35 -8.99
CA GLU A 38 4.85 3.87 -9.19
C GLU A 38 5.04 5.04 -8.22
N GLY A 39 6.19 5.09 -7.56
CA GLY A 39 6.57 6.17 -6.68
C GLY A 39 8.04 6.55 -6.83
N THR A 40 8.41 7.65 -6.17
CA THR A 40 9.79 8.12 -6.07
C THR A 40 10.25 8.05 -4.62
N HIS A 41 11.38 7.38 -4.36
CA HIS A 41 12.09 7.51 -3.09
C HIS A 41 12.90 8.82 -3.12
N LEU A 42 12.39 9.84 -2.44
CA LEU A 42 12.89 11.21 -2.53
C LEU A 42 14.35 11.38 -2.08
N PRO A 43 14.84 10.72 -1.02
CA PRO A 43 16.25 10.84 -0.62
C PRO A 43 17.25 10.38 -1.70
N THR A 44 16.91 9.34 -2.46
CA THR A 44 17.81 8.77 -3.49
C THR A 44 17.36 9.05 -4.91
N GLN A 45 16.24 9.74 -5.11
CA GLN A 45 15.60 9.99 -6.42
C GLN A 45 15.35 8.70 -7.24
N GLN A 46 15.23 7.55 -6.58
CA GLN A 46 15.01 6.27 -7.27
C GLN A 46 13.51 6.02 -7.48
N LYS A 47 13.17 5.51 -8.68
CA LYS A 47 11.84 4.96 -8.93
C LYS A 47 11.64 3.67 -8.14
N VAL A 48 10.47 3.54 -7.53
CA VAL A 48 10.09 2.38 -6.71
C VAL A 48 8.65 1.97 -6.99
N ILE A 49 8.33 0.70 -6.73
CA ILE A 49 6.96 0.21 -6.70
C ILE A 49 6.46 0.24 -5.26
N ILE A 50 5.30 0.87 -5.05
CA ILE A 50 4.67 1.00 -3.73
C ILE A 50 3.36 0.24 -3.76
N LYS A 51 3.25 -0.80 -2.93
CA LYS A 51 1.98 -1.51 -2.70
C LYS A 51 1.33 -1.03 -1.42
N THR A 52 0.03 -0.77 -1.48
CA THR A 52 -0.78 -0.38 -0.31
C THR A 52 -2.04 -1.22 -0.24
N LEU A 53 -2.60 -1.36 0.96
CA LEU A 53 -3.97 -1.85 1.12
C LEU A 53 -4.97 -0.77 0.73
N ASN A 54 -6.08 -1.17 0.12
CA ASN A 54 -7.22 -0.33 -0.15
C ASN A 54 -8.09 -0.26 1.13
N PRO A 55 -8.23 0.91 1.76
CA PRO A 55 -8.98 1.05 3.01
C PRO A 55 -10.51 1.03 2.78
N SER A 56 -10.99 0.66 1.59
CA SER A 56 -12.40 0.64 1.23
C SER A 56 -13.27 -0.37 1.98
N HIS A 57 -12.65 -1.33 2.67
CA HIS A 57 -13.39 -2.36 3.40
C HIS A 57 -14.06 -1.74 4.62
N GLN A 58 -15.37 -1.95 4.75
CA GLN A 58 -16.16 -1.45 5.87
C GLN A 58 -16.24 -2.44 7.04
N ASN A 59 -15.89 -3.71 6.80
CA ASN A 59 -15.89 -4.77 7.82
C ASN A 59 -14.53 -4.81 8.55
N PRO A 60 -14.47 -4.54 9.88
CA PRO A 60 -13.23 -4.55 10.65
C PRO A 60 -12.48 -5.90 10.65
N GLU A 61 -13.21 -7.02 10.59
CA GLU A 61 -12.60 -8.36 10.57
C GLU A 61 -11.88 -8.60 9.23
N GLU A 62 -12.49 -8.19 8.12
CA GLU A 62 -11.86 -8.27 6.78
C GLU A 62 -10.62 -7.38 6.67
N ILE A 63 -10.68 -6.16 7.24
CA ILE A 63 -9.52 -5.24 7.27
C ILE A 63 -8.37 -5.88 8.04
N THR A 64 -8.66 -6.52 9.17
CA THR A 64 -7.66 -7.17 10.01
C THR A 64 -7.02 -8.35 9.29
N TYR A 65 -7.86 -9.23 8.70
CA TYR A 65 -7.39 -10.36 7.91
C TYR A 65 -6.51 -9.93 6.72
N GLN A 66 -6.96 -8.94 5.94
CA GLN A 66 -6.20 -8.43 4.80
C GLN A 66 -4.89 -7.78 5.22
N ARG A 67 -4.88 -7.04 6.33
CA ARG A 67 -3.65 -6.48 6.91
C ARG A 67 -2.67 -7.60 7.24
N ASP A 68 -3.11 -8.62 7.96
CA ASP A 68 -2.22 -9.68 8.42
C ASP A 68 -1.68 -10.50 7.25
N TYR A 69 -2.54 -10.86 6.29
CA TYR A 69 -2.15 -11.53 5.06
C TYR A 69 -1.16 -10.70 4.22
N PHE A 70 -1.38 -9.39 4.08
CA PHE A 70 -0.47 -8.49 3.38
C PHE A 70 0.91 -8.43 4.04
N LEU A 71 0.96 -8.38 5.37
CA LEU A 71 2.21 -8.37 6.12
C LEU A 71 2.94 -9.72 6.05
N GLU A 72 2.22 -10.84 6.09
CA GLU A 72 2.81 -12.17 5.91
C GLU A 72 3.46 -12.32 4.53
N GLN A 73 2.76 -11.95 3.46
CA GLN A 73 3.33 -11.96 2.11
C GLN A 73 4.58 -11.08 2.02
N ALA A 74 4.54 -9.88 2.59
CA ALA A 74 5.68 -8.97 2.58
C ALA A 74 6.89 -9.54 3.34
N ARG A 75 6.66 -10.18 4.49
CA ARG A 75 7.70 -10.88 5.26
C ARG A 75 8.28 -12.06 4.50
N ALA A 76 7.44 -12.88 3.87
CA ALA A 76 7.91 -13.99 3.03
C ALA A 76 8.77 -13.49 1.86
N TRP A 77 8.38 -12.37 1.24
CA TRP A 77 9.13 -11.77 0.15
C TRP A 77 10.48 -11.20 0.57
N LEU A 78 10.61 -10.62 1.78
CA LEU A 78 11.91 -10.20 2.32
C LEU A 78 12.90 -11.36 2.48
N GLN A 79 12.39 -12.58 2.70
CA GLN A 79 13.22 -13.77 2.86
C GLN A 79 13.62 -14.41 1.52
N LEU A 80 12.90 -14.09 0.43
CA LEU A 80 13.21 -14.59 -0.90
C LEU A 80 14.48 -13.94 -1.43
N LYS A 81 15.55 -14.74 -1.56
CA LYS A 81 16.77 -14.37 -2.27
C LYS A 81 16.84 -15.18 -3.55
N HIS A 82 16.53 -14.57 -4.68
CA HIS A 82 16.55 -15.24 -5.97
C HIS A 82 17.09 -14.31 -7.06
N PRO A 83 17.98 -14.77 -7.96
CA PRO A 83 18.66 -13.90 -8.93
C PRO A 83 17.73 -13.23 -9.95
N TYR A 84 16.50 -13.73 -10.11
CA TYR A 84 15.52 -13.19 -11.05
C TYR A 84 14.35 -12.47 -10.37
N LEU A 85 14.39 -12.30 -9.04
CA LEU A 85 13.37 -11.56 -8.32
C LEU A 85 13.93 -10.21 -7.87
N GLU A 86 13.18 -9.14 -8.14
CA GLU A 86 13.49 -7.83 -7.60
C GLU A 86 13.41 -7.87 -6.07
N PRO A 87 14.47 -7.43 -5.35
CA PRO A 87 14.50 -7.46 -3.91
C PRO A 87 13.50 -6.45 -3.34
N LEU A 88 12.69 -6.90 -2.38
CA LEU A 88 11.84 -6.00 -1.61
C LEU A 88 12.74 -5.15 -0.70
N ARG A 89 12.68 -3.83 -0.87
CA ARG A 89 13.55 -2.89 -0.14
C ARG A 89 13.09 -2.66 1.29
N GLU A 90 11.79 -2.47 1.49
CA GLU A 90 11.24 -2.06 2.77
C GLU A 90 9.78 -2.52 2.91
N VAL A 91 9.38 -2.92 4.11
CA VAL A 91 7.99 -3.23 4.46
C VAL A 91 7.56 -2.27 5.56
N LEU A 92 6.50 -1.54 5.29
CA LEU A 92 6.06 -0.46 6.16
C LEU A 92 4.61 -0.65 6.54
N CYS A 93 4.38 -0.92 7.82
CA CYS A 93 3.04 -1.00 8.38
C CYS A 93 2.78 0.27 9.19
N ARG A 94 1.94 1.16 8.67
CA ARG A 94 1.26 2.16 9.48
C ARG A 94 -0.23 1.98 9.31
N ILE A 95 -0.93 1.82 10.43
CA ILE A 95 -2.37 2.05 10.47
C ILE A 95 -2.52 3.54 10.20
N ALA A 96 -3.12 3.90 9.07
CA ALA A 96 -3.60 5.25 8.87
C ALA A 96 -4.72 5.45 9.90
N ALA A 97 -4.36 5.96 11.09
CA ALA A 97 -5.35 6.58 11.95
C ALA A 97 -5.94 7.72 11.11
N SER A 98 -7.21 7.56 10.73
CA SER A 98 -7.95 8.56 10.01
C SER A 98 -7.79 9.89 10.74
N VAL A 99 -7.20 10.88 10.08
CA VAL A 99 -7.29 12.28 10.53
C VAL A 99 -8.73 12.70 10.27
N PHE A 100 -9.62 12.33 11.19
CA PHE A 100 -10.85 13.05 11.44
C PHE A 100 -10.57 13.99 12.60
N GLY A 101 -10.53 15.30 12.31
CA GLY A 101 -10.46 16.33 13.34
C GLY A 101 -9.58 17.51 12.95
N GLN A 102 -10.05 18.32 12.00
CA GLN A 102 -9.86 19.75 12.15
C GLN A 102 -10.68 20.20 13.36
N ARG A 103 -10.03 20.84 14.33
CA ARG A 103 -10.49 22.08 14.97
C ARG A 103 -9.34 22.69 15.76
#